data_AF-A0A0C4MW01-F1
#
_entry.id   AF-A0A0C4MW01-F1
#
_cell.length_a   1.000
_cell.length_b   1.000
_cell.length_c   1.000
_cell.angle_alpha   90.00
_cell.angle_beta   90.00
_cell.angle_gamma   90.00
#
_symmetry.space_group_name_H-M   'P 1'
#
loop_
_entity.id
_entity.type
_entity.pdbx_description
1 polymer ?
#
loop_
_entity_poly.entity_id
_entity_poly.type
_entity_poly.pdbx_seq_one_letter_code
_entity_poly.pdbx_strand_id
1 'polypeptide(L)' 'FLGVMDLQVTANGVSAYRYKLLPVFSNLLPEDPSMKQYIEGVRRPYKAKLEEKLAVTEGLLYRRGNFNGT' A
#
# COMPACT_ATOMS: atom_id res chain seq x y z
N PHE A 1 -0.48 -0.88 -5.20
CA PHE A 1 0.02 -0.43 -6.51
C PHE A 1 0.26 1.06 -6.45
N LEU A 2 1.26 1.56 -7.17
CA LEU A 2 1.49 2.97 -7.44
C LEU A 2 1.02 3.27 -8.87
N GLY A 3 0.05 4.16 -9.01
CA GLY A 3 -0.37 4.67 -10.32
C GLY A 3 0.65 5.69 -10.81
N VAL A 4 1.27 5.44 -11.96
CA VAL A 4 2.21 6.37 -12.60
C VAL A 4 1.59 6.84 -13.90
N MET A 5 1.41 8.16 -13.99
CA MET A 5 0.84 8.83 -15.14
C MET A 5 1.88 9.81 -15.69
N ASP A 6 2.46 9.44 -16.82
CA ASP A 6 3.40 10.28 -17.55
C ASP A 6 2.60 11.13 -18.55
N LEU A 7 2.72 12.46 -18.48
CA LEU A 7 1.98 13.40 -19.32
C LEU A 7 2.92 14.12 -20.29
N GLN A 8 2.50 14.28 -21.54
CA GLN A 8 3.15 15.14 -22.52
C GLN A 8 2.42 16.48 -22.60
N VAL A 9 3.03 17.52 -22.03
CA VAL A 9 2.44 18.87 -21.94
C VAL A 9 3.02 19.78 -23.03
N THR A 10 2.14 20.52 -23.71
CA THR A 10 2.46 21.50 -24.76
C THR A 10 1.83 22.85 -24.43
N ALA A 11 2.11 23.88 -25.23
CA ALA A 11 1.48 25.20 -25.09
C ALA A 11 -0.06 25.15 -25.20
N ASN A 12 -0.61 24.14 -25.89
CA ASN A 12 -2.06 23.95 -26.06
C ASN A 12 -2.65 22.96 -25.03
N GLY A 13 -1.88 22.56 -24.02
CA GLY A 13 -2.28 21.61 -22.98
C GLY A 13 -1.67 20.23 -23.14
N VAL A 14 -2.30 19.24 -22.48
CA VAL A 14 -1.84 17.83 -22.50
C VAL A 14 -2.17 17.23 -23.86
N SER A 15 -1.14 16.81 -24.59
CA SER A 15 -1.27 16.23 -25.93
C SER A 15 -1.27 14.70 -25.92
N ALA A 16 -0.65 14.08 -24.92
CA ALA A 16 -0.62 12.63 -24.76
C ALA A 16 -0.37 12.24 -23.29
N TYR A 17 -0.66 10.98 -22.97
CA TYR A 17 -0.32 10.40 -21.68
C TYR A 17 0.05 8.92 -21.80
N ARG A 18 0.78 8.42 -20.82
CA ARG A 18 1.07 7.01 -20.61
C ARG A 18 0.77 6.66 -19.16
N TYR A 19 -0.03 5.63 -18.95
CA TYR A 19 -0.38 5.19 -17.62
C TYR A 19 0.10 3.77 -17.35
N LYS A 20 0.66 3.53 -16.16
CA LYS A 20 1.06 2.21 -15.68
C LYS A 20 0.73 2.05 -14.21
N LEU A 21 0.32 0.84 -13.83
CA LEU A 21 0.18 0.43 -12.43
C LEU A 21 1.43 -0.35 -12.03
N LEU A 22 2.25 0.23 -11.16
CA LEU A 22 3.42 -0.46 -10.62
C LEU A 22 3.02 -1.24 -9.36
N PRO A 23 3.29 -2.55 -9.28
CA PRO A 23 3.09 -3.29 -8.04
C PRO A 23 4.09 -2.80 -6.99
N VAL A 24 3.63 -2.69 -5.74
CA VAL A 24 4.47 -2.35 -4.59
C VAL A 24 4.68 -3.63 -3.80
N PHE A 25 5.81 -4.28 -4.02
CA PHE A 25 6.19 -5.53 -3.34
C PHE A 25 7.11 -5.20 -2.17
N SER A 26 6.64 -5.41 -0.93
CA SER A 26 7.41 -5.09 0.29
C SER A 26 8.68 -5.93 0.45
N ASN A 27 8.74 -7.11 -0.18
CA ASN A 27 9.87 -8.02 -0.13
C ASN A 27 10.89 -7.84 -1.27
N LEU A 28 10.60 -7.01 -2.27
CA LEU A 28 11.47 -6.77 -3.43
C LEU A 28 11.96 -5.33 -3.54
N LEU A 29 11.44 -4.42 -2.70
CA LEU A 29 11.82 -3.02 -2.68
C LEU A 29 12.55 -2.70 -1.37
N PRO A 30 13.65 -1.92 -1.41
CA PRO A 30 14.27 -1.44 -0.19
C PRO A 30 13.28 -0.53 0.57
N GLU A 31 13.30 -0.63 1.89
CA GLU A 31 12.54 0.26 2.75
C GLU A 31 13.17 1.66 2.79
N ASP A 32 12.33 2.68 2.88
CA ASP A 32 12.79 4.04 3.16
C ASP A 32 13.17 4.16 4.66
N PRO A 33 14.42 4.53 5.01
CA PRO A 33 14.87 4.58 6.40
C PRO A 33 14.09 5.57 7.27
N SER A 34 13.70 6.71 6.71
CA SER A 34 12.97 7.75 7.45
C SER A 34 11.57 7.29 7.80
N MET A 35 10.90 6.63 6.85
CA MET A 35 9.56 6.10 7.04
C MET A 35 9.56 4.92 8.02
N LYS A 36 10.56 4.04 7.94
CA LYS A 36 10.74 2.96 8.92
C LYS A 36 10.84 3.52 10.33
N GLN A 37 11.74 4.47 10.55
CA GLN A 37 11.98 5.07 11.86
C GLN A 37 10.70 5.72 12.41
N TYR A 38 9.97 6.44 11.55
CA TYR A 38 8.70 7.06 11.92
C TYR A 38 7.65 6.01 12.35
N ILE A 39 7.46 4.96 11.55
CA ILE A 39 6.49 3.89 11.85
C ILE A 39 6.85 3.18 13.15
N GLU A 40 8.12 2.85 13.36
CA GLU A 40 8.60 2.26 14.60
C GLU A 40 8.34 3.18 15.80
N GLY A 41 8.55 4.48 15.64
CA GLY A 41 8.25 5.48 16.66
C GLY A 41 6.78 5.51 17.05
N VAL A 42 5.88 5.62 16.07
CA VAL A 42 4.43 5.66 16.28
C VAL A 42 3.91 4.37 16.91
N ARG A 43 4.44 3.21 16.51
CA ARG A 43 3.98 1.91 17.02
C ARG A 43 4.57 1.53 18.37
N ARG A 44 5.68 2.15 18.78
CA ARG A 44 6.42 1.79 20.01
C ARG A 44 5.54 1.64 21.25
N PRO A 45 4.61 2.56 21.57
CA PRO A 45 3.80 2.45 22.80
C PRO A 45 2.78 1.29 22.76
N TYR A 46 2.46 0.79 21.56
CA TYR A 46 1.39 -0.17 21.34
C TYR A 46 1.89 -1.53 20.84
N LYS A 47 3.21 -1.69 20.68
CA LYS A 47 3.81 -2.82 19.97
C LYS A 47 3.32 -4.18 20.50
N ALA A 48 3.35 -4.37 21.82
CA ALA A 48 2.90 -5.61 22.46
C ALA A 48 1.43 -5.95 22.12
N LYS A 49 0.56 -4.95 22.10
CA LYS A 49 -0.87 -5.13 21.79
C LYS A 49 -1.10 -5.38 20.30
N LEU A 50 -0.37 -4.69 19.43
CA LEU A 50 -0.52 -4.82 17.98
C LEU A 50 0.03 -6.14 17.44
N GLU A 51 1.02 -6.73 18.12
CA GLU A 51 1.65 -8.00 17.76
C GLU A 51 1.06 -9.20 18.51
N GLU A 52 0.07 -8.98 19.37
CA GLU A 52 -0.61 -10.04 20.12
C GLU A 52 -1.37 -10.98 19.18
N LYS A 53 -1.09 -12.28 19.29
CA LYS A 53 -1.79 -13.31 18.54
C LYS A 53 -3.11 -13.66 19.23
N LEU A 54 -4.23 -13.21 18.65
CA LEU A 54 -5.57 -13.44 19.22
C LEU A 54 -6.18 -14.80 18.86
N ALA A 55 -5.99 -15.27 17.63
CA ALA A 55 -6.55 -16.53 17.14
C ALA A 55 -5.78 -17.05 15.92
N VAL A 56 -6.08 -18.30 15.52
CA VAL A 56 -5.65 -18.90 14.26
C VAL A 56 -6.89 -19.26 13.46
N THR A 57 -6.89 -18.94 12.17
CA THR A 57 -7.95 -19.35 11.23
C THR A 57 -7.48 -20.54 10.41
N GLU A 58 -8.38 -21.48 10.13
CA GLU A 58 -8.13 -22.64 9.27
C GLU A 58 -8.38 -22.34 7.78
N GLY A 59 -8.83 -21.13 7.44
CA GLY A 59 -9.20 -20.74 6.08
C GLY A 59 -8.82 -19.30 5.72
N LEU A 60 -9.01 -18.95 4.45
CA LEU A 60 -8.72 -17.61 3.96
C LEU A 60 -9.85 -16.64 4.36
N LEU A 61 -9.51 -15.59 5.09
CA LEU A 61 -10.42 -14.49 5.44
C LEU A 61 -10.29 -13.36 4.43
N TYR A 62 -11.34 -13.11 3.64
CA TYR A 62 -11.41 -12.00 2.69
C TYR A 62 -12.50 -11.00 3.11
N ARG A 63 -12.25 -9.70 2.89
CA ARG A 63 -13.21 -8.63 3.21
C ARG A 63 -14.02 -8.15 2.01
N ARG A 64 -13.43 -8.10 0.81
CA ARG A 64 -14.11 -7.55 -0.37
C ARG A 64 -14.95 -8.64 -1.03
N GLY A 65 -16.25 -8.40 -1.17
CA GLY A 65 -17.17 -9.27 -1.91
C GLY A 65 -18.35 -8.47 -2.46
N ASN A 66 -18.90 -8.90 -3.59
CA ASN A 66 -20.01 -8.22 -4.26
C ASN A 66 -21.40 -8.76 -3.84
N PHE A 67 -21.45 -9.95 -3.25
CA PHE A 67 -22.71 -10.66 -2.96
C PHE A 67 -23.35 -10.27 -1.63
N ASN A 68 -22.54 -9.92 -0.62
CA ASN A 68 -23.03 -9.71 0.75
C ASN A 68 -22.78 -8.29 1.27
N GLY A 69 -22.68 -7.29 0.37
CA GLY A 69 -22.62 -5.83 0.63
C GLY A 69 -22.00 -5.40 1.97
N THR A 70 -20.80 -4.81 1.95
CA THR A 70 -20.27 -4.11 3.14
C THR A 70 -21.10 -2.88 3.48
#